data_AF-A0A851DUF9-F1
#
_entry.id   AF-A0A851DUF9-F1
#
_cell.length_a   1.000
_cell.length_b   1.000
_cell.length_c   1.000
_cell.angle_alpha   90.00
_cell.angle_beta   90.00
_cell.angle_gamma   90.00
#
_symmetry.space_group_name_H-M   'P 1'
#
loop_
_entity.id
_entity.type
_entity.pdbx_description
1 polymer ?
#
loop_
_entity_poly.entity_id
_entity_poly.type
_entity_poly.pdbx_seq_one_letter_code
_entity_poly.pdbx_strand_id
1 'polypeptide(L)'
;MKGSLLLLCLLSTLCCLSWMPTAANKIFHFGPCRVSMSVTEIRAGFNAIKANIQARDPIRTLSILSHPHSLHKVKSSNRCCITHHLFNFYVDKVFKHCKTEDSYVNRKISSIANSFLSIRRKLVQCHEQNQCLCGQESTEKLNQILLNYEGLNVTSAAMKSLGELDILLDWMEKSH
;
A
#
# COMPACT_ATOMS: atom_id res chain seq x y z
N MET A 1 33.64 42.74 1.03
CA MET A 1 33.63 41.31 0.63
C MET A 1 32.95 40.35 1.62
N LYS A 2 32.29 40.81 2.70
CA LYS A 2 31.61 39.91 3.68
C LYS A 2 30.11 39.69 3.42
N GLY A 3 29.43 40.65 2.78
CA GLY A 3 27.98 40.55 2.48
C GLY A 3 27.62 39.54 1.39
N SER A 4 28.52 39.31 0.43
CA SER A 4 28.31 38.34 -0.67
C SER A 4 28.25 36.90 -0.14
N LEU A 5 29.12 36.56 0.82
CA LEU A 5 29.18 35.22 1.43
C LEU A 5 27.92 34.89 2.23
N LEU A 6 27.36 35.87 2.94
CA LEU A 6 26.11 35.72 3.69
C LEU A 6 24.90 35.53 2.77
N LEU A 7 24.83 36.29 1.67
CA LEU A 7 23.79 36.13 0.65
C LEU A 7 23.87 34.76 -0.04
N LEU A 8 25.07 34.29 -0.38
CA LEU A 8 25.29 32.96 -0.95
C LEU A 8 24.89 31.83 0.02
N CYS A 9 25.15 31.96 1.32
CA CYS A 9 24.71 30.99 2.33
C CYS A 9 23.19 31.01 2.56
N LEU A 10 22.55 32.18 2.50
CA LEU A 10 21.09 32.30 2.58
C LEU A 10 20.42 31.69 1.34
N LEU A 11 20.97 31.93 0.15
CA LEU A 11 20.49 31.34 -1.09
C LEU A 11 20.68 29.81 -1.12
N SER A 12 21.79 29.29 -0.59
CA SER A 12 22.02 27.84 -0.54
C SER A 12 21.10 27.13 0.45
N THR A 13 20.85 27.72 1.62
CA THR A 13 19.91 27.15 2.61
C THR A 13 18.46 27.18 2.11
N LEU A 14 18.06 28.22 1.38
CA LEU A 14 16.74 28.30 0.73
C LEU A 14 16.58 27.26 -0.39
N CYS A 15 17.64 27.03 -1.16
CA CYS A 15 17.66 26.02 -2.23
C CYS A 15 17.67 24.59 -1.68
N CYS A 16 18.32 24.34 -0.53
CA CYS A 16 18.30 23.04 0.14
C CYS A 16 16.92 22.71 0.74
N LEU A 17 16.17 23.71 1.19
CA LEU A 17 14.79 23.53 1.69
C LEU A 17 13.80 23.24 0.56
N SER A 18 14.01 23.79 -0.63
CA SER A 18 13.17 23.50 -1.81
C SER A 18 13.52 22.17 -2.51
N TRP A 19 14.69 21.60 -2.24
CA TRP A 19 15.14 20.33 -2.83
C TRP A 19 14.90 19.08 -1.99
N MET A 20 14.37 19.22 -0.77
CA MET A 20 13.85 18.06 -0.05
C MET A 20 12.72 17.47 -0.90
N PRO A 21 12.82 16.22 -1.39
CA PRO A 21 11.71 15.56 -2.04
C PRO A 21 10.62 15.42 -0.98
N THR A 22 9.69 16.36 -0.94
CA THR A 22 8.46 16.17 -0.17
C THR A 22 7.86 14.89 -0.71
N ALA A 23 7.44 13.98 0.18
CA ALA A 23 6.73 12.77 -0.19
C ALA A 23 5.37 13.20 -0.78
N ALA A 24 5.42 13.62 -2.04
CA ALA A 24 4.31 14.30 -2.69
C ALA A 24 3.23 13.26 -2.96
N ASN A 25 2.00 13.59 -2.53
CA ASN A 25 0.85 12.78 -2.89
C ASN A 25 0.68 12.78 -4.41
N LYS A 26 0.54 11.58 -4.99
CA LYS A 26 0.18 11.38 -6.38
C LYS A 26 -1.30 11.04 -6.47
N ILE A 27 -1.96 11.50 -7.52
CA ILE A 27 -3.35 11.13 -7.82
C ILE A 27 -3.36 9.84 -8.64
N PHE A 28 -3.95 8.80 -8.08
CA PHE A 28 -4.19 7.52 -8.71
C PHE A 28 -5.58 7.48 -9.33
N HIS A 29 -5.66 6.91 -10.53
CA HIS A 29 -6.89 6.77 -11.29
C HIS A 29 -7.29 5.29 -11.37
N PHE A 30 -8.38 4.93 -10.70
CA PHE A 30 -8.95 3.60 -10.76
C PHE A 30 -10.31 3.68 -11.45
N GLY A 31 -10.29 3.64 -12.78
CA GLY A 31 -11.48 3.98 -13.57
C GLY A 31 -11.90 5.44 -13.29
N PRO A 32 -13.17 5.72 -12.97
CA PRO A 32 -13.62 7.07 -12.62
C PRO A 32 -13.24 7.50 -11.19
N CYS A 33 -12.78 6.59 -10.34
CA CYS A 33 -12.35 6.91 -8.97
C CYS A 33 -10.96 7.56 -8.94
N ARG A 34 -10.84 8.68 -8.22
CA ARG A 34 -9.58 9.43 -8.05
C ARG A 34 -9.15 9.40 -6.59
N VAL A 35 -7.95 8.91 -6.34
CA VAL A 35 -7.41 8.76 -4.98
C VAL A 35 -6.07 9.47 -4.88
N SER A 36 -5.98 10.45 -3.97
CA SER A 36 -4.70 11.09 -3.64
C SER A 36 -4.00 10.27 -2.57
N MET A 37 -2.78 9.79 -2.85
CA MET A 37 -1.98 9.03 -1.89
C MET A 37 -0.48 9.16 -2.12
N SER A 38 0.30 9.01 -1.04
CA SER A 38 1.76 8.94 -1.09
C SER A 38 2.22 7.49 -1.06
N VAL A 39 2.36 6.86 -2.24
CA VAL A 39 2.94 5.51 -2.34
C VAL A 39 4.41 5.51 -1.89
N THR A 40 5.12 6.63 -2.09
CA THR A 40 6.50 6.80 -1.64
C THR A 40 6.61 6.73 -0.11
N GLU A 41 5.71 7.39 0.62
CA GLU A 41 5.66 7.29 2.09
C GLU A 41 5.35 5.87 2.56
N ILE A 42 4.34 5.22 1.97
CA ILE A 42 3.97 3.84 2.30
C ILE A 42 5.15 2.90 2.04
N ARG A 43 5.81 3.02 0.88
CA ARG A 43 6.97 2.22 0.49
C ARG A 43 8.16 2.47 1.41
N ALA A 44 8.42 3.71 1.80
CA ALA A 44 9.47 4.05 2.76
C ALA A 44 9.18 3.43 4.14
N GLY A 45 7.93 3.51 4.60
CA GLY A 45 7.48 2.88 5.84
C GLY A 45 7.67 1.36 5.80
N PHE A 46 7.29 0.72 4.70
CA PHE A 46 7.42 -0.72 4.52
C PHE A 46 8.88 -1.16 4.39
N ASN A 47 9.68 -0.49 3.57
CA ASN A 47 11.10 -0.81 3.37
C ASN A 47 11.89 -0.79 4.69
N ALA A 48 11.54 0.11 5.61
CA ALA A 48 12.15 0.18 6.93
C ALA A 48 11.91 -1.07 7.80
N ILE A 49 10.86 -1.85 7.54
CA ILE A 49 10.50 -3.05 8.29
C ILE A 49 10.46 -4.33 7.45
N LYS A 50 10.67 -4.24 6.14
CA LYS A 50 10.46 -5.33 5.17
C LYS A 50 11.20 -6.60 5.57
N ALA A 51 12.49 -6.50 5.85
CA ALA A 51 13.30 -7.67 6.24
C ALA A 51 12.79 -8.30 7.55
N ASN A 52 12.38 -7.49 8.53
CA ASN A 52 11.84 -7.97 9.80
C ASN A 52 10.50 -8.70 9.62
N ILE A 53 9.59 -8.12 8.84
CA ILE A 53 8.29 -8.74 8.53
C ILE A 53 8.49 -10.03 7.72
N GLN A 54 9.28 -9.97 6.65
CA GLN A 54 9.51 -11.13 5.79
C GLN A 54 10.26 -12.25 6.53
N ALA A 55 11.16 -11.96 7.48
CA ALA A 55 11.80 -12.98 8.31
C ALA A 55 10.81 -13.74 9.22
N ARG A 56 9.69 -13.10 9.59
CA ARG A 56 8.62 -13.70 10.41
C ARG A 56 7.59 -14.48 9.60
N ASP A 57 7.68 -14.49 8.27
CA ASP A 57 6.81 -15.29 7.41
C ASP A 57 7.36 -16.74 7.30
N PRO A 58 6.69 -17.72 7.93
CA PRO A 58 7.17 -19.10 7.92
C PRO A 58 6.88 -19.83 6.60
N ILE A 59 6.03 -19.27 5.72
CA ILE A 59 5.50 -19.99 4.56
C ILE A 59 6.10 -19.38 3.29
N ARG A 60 7.13 -19.99 2.71
CA ARG A 60 7.77 -19.47 1.49
C ARG A 60 7.15 -19.98 0.18
N THR A 61 6.35 -21.03 0.26
CA THR A 61 5.83 -21.77 -0.91
C THR A 61 4.53 -21.21 -1.49
N LEU A 62 3.83 -20.36 -0.73
CA LEU A 62 2.54 -19.77 -1.11
C LEU A 62 2.64 -18.24 -1.08
N SER A 63 2.10 -17.57 -2.11
CA SER A 63 1.84 -16.13 -2.08
C SER A 63 0.35 -15.85 -1.99
N ILE A 64 -0.08 -15.04 -1.03
CA ILE A 64 -1.50 -14.69 -0.86
C ILE A 64 -1.99 -13.85 -2.04
N LEU A 65 -1.19 -12.88 -2.49
CA LEU A 65 -1.57 -11.96 -3.56
C LEU A 65 -1.32 -12.50 -4.97
N SER A 66 -0.46 -13.51 -5.13
CA SER A 66 0.00 -13.96 -6.45
C SER A 66 -0.27 -15.41 -6.81
N HIS A 67 -0.71 -16.27 -5.90
CA HIS A 67 -0.99 -17.68 -6.21
C HIS A 67 -2.48 -17.93 -6.48
N PRO A 68 -2.87 -18.65 -7.56
CA PRO A 68 -2.05 -19.14 -8.67
C PRO A 68 -1.73 -18.06 -9.73
N HIS A 69 -2.48 -16.96 -9.75
CA HIS A 69 -2.27 -15.87 -10.69
C HIS A 69 -2.07 -14.54 -9.97
N SER A 70 -1.03 -13.79 -10.36
CA SER A 70 -0.71 -12.44 -9.88
C SER A 70 -1.83 -11.44 -10.17
N LEU A 71 -1.89 -10.35 -9.40
CA LEU A 71 -2.73 -9.18 -9.68
C LEU A 71 -2.45 -8.56 -11.07
N HIS A 72 -1.32 -8.89 -11.71
CA HIS A 72 -1.05 -8.52 -13.10
C HIS A 72 -2.03 -9.18 -14.09
N LYS A 73 -2.39 -8.45 -15.15
CA LYS A 73 -3.35 -8.84 -16.21
C LYS A 73 -4.84 -8.77 -15.86
N VAL A 74 -5.25 -7.86 -14.98
CA VAL A 74 -6.68 -7.55 -14.77
C VAL A 74 -7.15 -6.41 -15.68
N LYS A 75 -8.36 -6.55 -16.24
CA LYS A 75 -9.02 -5.48 -17.02
C LYS A 75 -9.12 -4.17 -16.24
N SER A 76 -8.92 -3.04 -16.92
CA SER A 76 -8.96 -1.70 -16.31
C SER A 76 -10.28 -1.43 -15.56
N SER A 77 -11.41 -1.92 -16.07
CA SER A 77 -12.73 -1.80 -15.46
C SER A 77 -12.84 -2.47 -14.08
N ASN A 78 -12.09 -3.54 -13.84
CA ASN A 78 -12.11 -4.30 -12.59
C ASN A 78 -11.11 -3.77 -11.54
N ARG A 79 -10.20 -2.87 -11.94
CA ARG A 79 -9.13 -2.38 -11.06
C ARG A 79 -9.67 -1.64 -9.84
N CYS A 80 -10.67 -0.76 -10.01
CA CYS A 80 -11.20 -0.05 -8.83
C CYS A 80 -11.81 -1.00 -7.80
N CYS A 81 -12.63 -1.96 -8.26
CA CYS A 81 -13.23 -2.96 -7.38
C CYS A 81 -12.13 -3.72 -6.61
N ILE A 82 -11.11 -4.23 -7.30
CA ILE A 82 -10.01 -4.96 -6.65
C ILE A 82 -9.26 -4.06 -5.66
N THR A 83 -8.91 -2.83 -6.02
CA THR A 83 -8.23 -1.91 -5.12
C THR A 83 -9.10 -1.64 -3.88
N HIS A 84 -10.38 -1.32 -4.05
CA HIS A 84 -11.32 -1.11 -2.95
C HIS A 84 -11.33 -2.28 -1.96
N HIS A 85 -11.53 -3.51 -2.47
CA HIS A 85 -11.58 -4.69 -1.61
C HIS A 85 -10.23 -5.04 -0.98
N LEU A 86 -9.11 -4.82 -1.68
CA LEU A 86 -7.78 -5.03 -1.11
C LEU A 86 -7.51 -4.07 0.05
N PHE A 87 -7.86 -2.79 -0.07
CA PHE A 87 -7.69 -1.85 1.05
C PHE A 87 -8.59 -2.21 2.24
N ASN A 88 -9.82 -2.67 2.01
CA ASN A 88 -10.67 -3.19 3.08
C ASN A 88 -10.04 -4.42 3.74
N PHE A 89 -9.61 -5.40 2.94
CA PHE A 89 -8.92 -6.60 3.41
C PHE A 89 -7.69 -6.28 4.25
N TYR A 90 -6.83 -5.36 3.80
CA TYR A 90 -5.65 -4.97 4.56
C TYR A 90 -6.00 -4.32 5.91
N VAL A 91 -6.97 -3.41 5.94
CA VAL A 91 -7.38 -2.74 7.18
C VAL A 91 -8.09 -3.70 8.15
N ASP A 92 -9.01 -4.53 7.66
CA ASP A 92 -9.90 -5.32 8.49
C ASP A 92 -9.28 -6.68 8.91
N LYS A 93 -8.39 -7.24 8.08
CA LYS A 93 -7.80 -8.57 8.28
C LYS A 93 -6.29 -8.52 8.51
N VAL A 94 -5.53 -7.75 7.73
CA VAL A 94 -4.05 -7.77 7.80
C VAL A 94 -3.55 -6.96 9.00
N PHE A 95 -3.73 -5.64 8.99
CA PHE A 95 -3.17 -4.77 10.04
C PHE A 95 -3.71 -5.09 11.44
N LYS A 96 -4.96 -5.57 11.53
CA LYS A 96 -5.59 -6.01 12.79
C LYS A 96 -4.81 -7.14 13.49
N HIS A 97 -4.14 -8.01 12.73
CA HIS A 97 -3.44 -9.18 13.26
C HIS A 97 -1.91 -9.10 13.10
N CYS A 98 -1.39 -7.99 12.54
CA CYS A 98 0.04 -7.72 12.46
C CYS A 98 0.53 -7.05 13.75
N LYS A 99 0.99 -7.85 14.72
CA LYS A 99 1.64 -7.36 15.94
C LYS A 99 2.96 -8.06 16.17
N THR A 100 3.98 -7.31 16.55
CA THR A 100 5.30 -7.83 16.92
C THR A 100 5.65 -7.41 18.35
N GLU A 101 6.74 -7.95 18.88
CA GLU A 101 7.34 -7.49 20.15
C GLU A 101 8.14 -6.19 19.98
N ASP A 102 8.50 -5.85 18.74
CA ASP A 102 9.34 -4.69 18.43
C ASP A 102 8.48 -3.43 18.28
N SER A 103 8.66 -2.48 19.21
CA SER A 103 7.92 -1.21 19.22
C SER A 103 8.20 -0.32 18.01
N TYR A 104 9.41 -0.37 17.43
CA TYR A 104 9.73 0.36 16.20
C TYR A 104 8.95 -0.21 15.02
N VAL A 105 8.93 -1.54 14.90
CA VAL A 105 8.18 -2.22 13.83
C VAL A 105 6.69 -1.93 13.95
N ASN A 106 6.11 -2.05 15.15
CA ASN A 106 4.70 -1.74 15.38
C ASN A 106 4.35 -0.28 15.05
N ARG A 107 5.23 0.69 15.35
CA ARG A 107 5.01 2.09 14.95
C ARG A 107 4.95 2.27 13.44
N LYS A 108 5.83 1.57 12.70
CA LYS A 108 5.82 1.59 11.22
C LYS A 108 4.59 0.91 10.65
N ILE A 109 4.17 -0.23 11.21
CA ILE A 109 2.90 -0.90 10.85
C ILE A 109 1.72 0.06 11.04
N SER A 110 1.61 0.72 12.20
CA SER A 110 0.56 1.71 12.45
C SER A 110 0.59 2.89 11.49
N SER A 111 1.79 3.39 11.15
CA SER A 111 1.94 4.45 10.14
C SER A 111 1.37 4.03 8.78
N ILE A 112 1.73 2.83 8.31
CA ILE A 112 1.23 2.27 7.04
C ILE A 112 -0.28 2.05 7.11
N ALA A 113 -0.78 1.47 8.21
CA ALA A 113 -2.20 1.21 8.41
C ALA A 113 -3.05 2.49 8.36
N ASN A 114 -2.53 3.60 8.91
CA ASN A 114 -3.19 4.92 8.83
C ASN A 114 -3.25 5.46 7.40
N SER A 115 -2.17 5.31 6.61
CA SER A 115 -2.19 5.66 5.18
C SER A 115 -3.24 4.83 4.44
N PHE A 116 -3.30 3.52 4.69
CA PHE A 116 -4.31 2.62 4.12
C PHE A 116 -5.73 3.00 4.53
N LEU A 117 -5.96 3.36 5.80
CA LEU A 117 -7.27 3.79 6.29
C LEU A 117 -7.75 5.06 5.58
N SER A 118 -6.84 6.01 5.34
CA SER A 118 -7.17 7.24 4.59
C SER A 118 -7.60 6.93 3.15
N ILE A 119 -6.85 6.05 2.48
CA ILE A 119 -7.15 5.61 1.10
C ILE A 119 -8.46 4.81 1.05
N ARG A 120 -8.67 3.90 2.00
CA ARG A 120 -9.89 3.11 2.14
C ARG A 120 -11.14 3.99 2.14
N ARG A 121 -11.13 5.07 2.94
CA ARG A 121 -12.27 6.01 3.02
C ARG A 121 -12.63 6.60 1.65
N LYS A 122 -11.64 6.90 0.81
CA LYS A 122 -11.87 7.41 -0.55
C LYS A 122 -12.39 6.35 -1.50
N LEU A 123 -11.87 5.13 -1.42
CA LEU A 123 -12.33 4.01 -2.25
C LEU A 123 -13.77 3.58 -1.90
N VAL A 124 -14.13 3.58 -0.61
CA VAL A 124 -15.51 3.33 -0.14
C VAL A 124 -16.46 4.38 -0.73
N GLN A 125 -16.09 5.66 -0.66
CA GLN A 125 -16.89 6.74 -1.27
C GLN A 125 -17.08 6.53 -2.77
N CYS A 126 -16.04 6.14 -3.51
CA CYS A 126 -16.18 5.82 -4.93
C CYS A 126 -17.13 4.65 -5.17
N HIS A 127 -17.06 3.60 -4.35
CA HIS A 127 -17.95 2.45 -4.47
C HIS A 127 -19.42 2.82 -4.22
N GLU A 128 -19.71 3.60 -3.17
CA GLU A 128 -21.06 4.11 -2.86
C GLU A 128 -21.63 5.00 -3.97
N GLN A 129 -20.75 5.69 -4.71
CA GLN A 129 -21.11 6.51 -5.88
C GLN A 129 -21.21 5.72 -7.18
N ASN A 130 -21.19 4.37 -7.13
CA ASN A 130 -21.18 3.49 -8.30
C ASN A 130 -20.02 3.74 -9.28
N GLN A 131 -18.91 4.33 -8.81
CA GLN A 131 -17.71 4.57 -9.60
C GLN A 131 -16.82 3.32 -9.71
N CYS A 132 -17.10 2.28 -8.92
CA CYS A 132 -16.30 1.06 -8.85
C CYS A 132 -17.21 -0.15 -8.99
N LEU A 133 -17.49 -0.52 -10.25
CA LEU A 133 -18.27 -1.70 -10.60
C LEU A 133 -17.42 -2.96 -10.44
N CYS A 134 -18.00 -3.98 -9.83
CA CYS A 134 -17.38 -5.28 -9.64
C CYS A 134 -17.95 -6.26 -10.66
N GLY A 135 -17.08 -6.83 -11.49
CA GLY A 135 -17.41 -7.92 -12.41
C GLY A 135 -16.95 -9.29 -11.88
N GLN A 136 -17.26 -10.33 -12.64
CA GLN A 136 -16.89 -11.72 -12.32
C GLN A 136 -15.37 -11.87 -12.08
N GLU A 137 -14.53 -11.32 -12.96
CA GLU A 137 -13.07 -11.38 -12.83
C GLU A 137 -12.55 -10.76 -11.52
N SER A 138 -13.10 -9.60 -11.09
CA SER A 138 -12.72 -9.02 -9.79
C SER A 138 -13.16 -9.90 -8.62
N THR A 139 -14.36 -10.47 -8.68
CA THR A 139 -14.89 -11.34 -7.63
C THR A 139 -14.08 -12.61 -7.49
N GLU A 140 -13.77 -13.29 -8.60
CA GLU A 140 -12.93 -14.49 -8.61
C GLU A 140 -11.53 -14.21 -8.04
N LYS A 141 -10.93 -13.08 -8.44
CA LYS A 141 -9.60 -12.69 -7.94
C LYS A 141 -9.59 -12.41 -6.45
N LEU A 142 -10.61 -11.72 -5.95
CA LEU A 142 -10.73 -11.40 -4.53
C LEU A 142 -11.01 -12.66 -3.69
N ASN A 143 -11.88 -13.55 -4.20
CA ASN A 143 -12.14 -14.84 -3.56
C ASN A 143 -10.89 -15.69 -3.47
N GLN A 144 -10.06 -15.73 -4.52
CA GLN A 144 -8.77 -16.42 -4.51
C GLN A 144 -7.85 -15.89 -3.39
N ILE A 145 -7.75 -14.57 -3.25
CA ILE A 145 -6.92 -13.93 -2.20
C ILE A 145 -7.45 -14.26 -0.80
N LEU A 146 -8.77 -14.21 -0.62
CA LEU A 146 -9.40 -14.57 0.65
C LEU A 146 -9.18 -16.04 1.00
N LEU A 147 -9.36 -16.96 0.05
CA LEU A 147 -9.10 -18.39 0.26
C LEU A 147 -7.64 -18.67 0.61
N ASN A 148 -6.69 -18.02 -0.06
CA ASN A 148 -5.26 -18.14 0.28
C ASN A 148 -4.96 -17.64 1.70
N TYR A 149 -5.62 -16.55 2.12
CA TYR A 149 -5.45 -16.01 3.47
C TYR A 149 -6.07 -16.92 4.53
N GLU A 150 -7.30 -17.38 4.31
CA GLU A 150 -8.06 -18.23 5.24
C GLU A 150 -7.51 -19.65 5.35
N GLY A 151 -6.77 -20.12 4.33
CA GLY A 151 -6.03 -21.37 4.38
C GLY A 151 -4.83 -21.38 5.34
N LEU A 152 -4.48 -20.23 5.92
CA LEU A 152 -3.36 -20.07 6.84
C LEU A 152 -3.83 -19.64 8.24
N ASN A 153 -2.98 -19.84 9.25
CA ASN A 153 -3.24 -19.24 10.56
C ASN A 153 -3.30 -17.70 10.44
N VAL A 154 -4.30 -17.07 11.08
CA VAL A 154 -4.59 -15.64 10.96
C VAL A 154 -3.37 -14.73 11.15
N THR A 155 -2.50 -15.02 12.13
CA THR A 155 -1.31 -14.20 12.41
C THR A 155 -0.25 -14.40 11.32
N SER A 156 -0.02 -15.65 10.90
CA SER A 156 0.91 -15.97 9.80
C SER A 156 0.42 -15.40 8.47
N ALA A 157 -0.88 -15.47 8.20
CA ALA A 157 -1.53 -14.92 7.01
C ALA A 157 -1.37 -13.40 6.96
N ALA A 158 -1.60 -12.72 8.08
CA ALA A 158 -1.41 -11.28 8.19
C ALA A 158 0.05 -10.87 7.97
N MET A 159 1.01 -11.53 8.63
CA MET A 159 2.43 -11.26 8.43
C MET A 159 2.87 -11.49 6.99
N LYS A 160 2.39 -12.57 6.36
CA LYS A 160 2.62 -12.85 4.94
C LYS A 160 2.04 -11.76 4.04
N SER A 161 0.77 -11.40 4.21
CA SER A 161 0.14 -10.34 3.40
C SER A 161 0.85 -9.00 3.56
N LEU A 162 1.32 -8.65 4.77
CA LEU A 162 2.12 -7.46 4.97
C LEU A 162 3.50 -7.59 4.31
N GLY A 163 4.13 -8.76 4.37
CA GLY A 163 5.40 -9.06 3.70
C GLY A 163 5.34 -9.02 2.17
N GLU A 164 4.14 -9.16 1.60
CA GLU A 164 3.84 -9.05 0.17
C GLU A 164 3.32 -7.66 -0.25
N LEU A 165 3.42 -6.66 0.64
CA LEU A 165 2.90 -5.31 0.37
C LEU A 165 3.53 -4.67 -0.88
N ASP A 166 4.80 -4.98 -1.20
CA ASP A 166 5.44 -4.53 -2.44
C ASP A 166 4.72 -5.01 -3.70
N ILE A 167 4.19 -6.24 -3.72
CA ILE A 167 3.38 -6.76 -4.82
C ILE A 167 2.15 -5.89 -5.06
N LEU A 168 1.45 -5.50 -3.98
CA LEU A 168 0.30 -4.61 -4.06
C LEU A 168 0.69 -3.22 -4.57
N LEU A 169 1.74 -2.61 -4.01
CA LEU A 169 2.18 -1.27 -4.42
C LEU A 169 2.64 -1.25 -5.88
N ASP A 170 3.42 -2.23 -6.30
CA ASP A 170 3.90 -2.36 -7.68
C ASP A 170 2.74 -2.57 -8.66
N TRP A 171 1.71 -3.34 -8.26
CA TRP A 171 0.50 -3.51 -9.07
C TRP A 171 -0.26 -2.20 -9.27
N MET A 172 -0.40 -1.38 -8.22
CA MET A 172 -1.07 -0.08 -8.31
C MET A 172 -0.29 0.91 -9.18
N GLU A 173 1.04 0.91 -9.08
CA GLU A 173 1.89 1.84 -9.85
C GLU A 173 1.98 1.46 -11.34
N LYS A 174 2.07 0.17 -11.67
CA LYS A 174 2.05 -0.32 -13.07
C LYS A 174 0.68 -0.18 -13.75
N SER A 175 -0.34 0.24 -13.00
CA SER A 175 -1.70 0.44 -13.50
C SER A 175 -1.97 1.85 -14.02
N HIS A 176 -0.94 2.70 -14.06
CA HIS A 176 -0.95 4.04 -14.68
C HIS A 176 -0.49 4.03 -16.13
#